data_AF-A0A5C9F4J6-F1
#
_entry.id   AF-A0A5C9F4J6-F1
#
_cell.length_a   1.000
_cell.length_b   1.000
_cell.length_c   1.000
_cell.angle_alpha   90.00
_cell.angle_beta   90.00
_cell.angle_gamma   90.00
#
_symmetry.space_group_name_H-M   'P 1'
#
loop_
_entity.id
_entity.type
_entity.pdbx_description
1 polymer ?
#
loop_
_entity_poly.entity_id
_entity_poly.type
_entity_poly.pdbx_seq_one_letter_code
_entity_poly.pdbx_strand_id
1 'polypeptide(L)'
;MKIKTYELLCHWKQGDELSWLLERHPHPQTALLKWAEKMETNAANLRRLATLFKEKELHIDADTHYIELSGDEKALEQAVAEQIINLYETEYYDEDFYDEFEFDSSLSEKVSFAREREHTCFSCNKTLTFDEYNSINLHEFSQEQLLDLWSNDFIRFYCCECLAKLKCPLCEGKLEPLQKEDGHGYYYCARCINDIVDEICHNSEIQDTNILVRKILRLNKVIINLND
;
A
#
# COMPACT_ATOMS: atom_id res chain seq x y z
N MET A 1 27.53 -11.76 10.99
CA MET A 1 28.40 -11.38 9.85
C MET A 1 27.71 -10.22 9.14
N LYS A 2 28.39 -9.18 8.65
CA LYS A 2 27.70 -8.13 7.89
C LYS A 2 27.63 -8.52 6.41
N ILE A 3 26.44 -8.52 5.84
CA ILE A 3 26.24 -8.68 4.40
C ILE A 3 26.21 -7.30 3.77
N LYS A 4 26.99 -7.11 2.71
CA LYS A 4 26.98 -5.90 1.90
C LYS A 4 26.10 -6.14 0.68
N THR A 5 25.12 -5.27 0.47
CA THR A 5 24.28 -5.25 -0.73
C THR A 5 24.55 -3.96 -1.48
N TYR A 6 24.91 -4.07 -2.76
CA TYR A 6 25.17 -2.91 -3.61
C TYR A 6 24.00 -2.73 -4.57
N GLU A 7 23.31 -1.60 -4.51
CA GLU A 7 22.08 -1.41 -5.27
C GLU A 7 22.14 -0.21 -6.21
N LEU A 8 21.72 -0.43 -7.44
CA LEU A 8 21.49 0.63 -8.41
C LEU A 8 20.03 1.11 -8.32
N LEU A 9 19.82 2.31 -7.78
CA LEU A 9 18.52 2.98 -7.80
C LEU A 9 18.20 3.57 -9.18
N CYS A 10 17.89 2.69 -10.13
CA CYS A 10 17.16 3.07 -11.33
C CYS A 10 15.70 2.70 -11.09
N HIS A 11 14.87 3.64 -10.60
CA HIS A 11 13.45 3.38 -10.39
C HIS A 11 12.81 2.79 -11.64
N TRP A 12 12.46 1.51 -11.58
CA TRP A 12 11.96 0.74 -12.72
C TRP A 12 10.46 0.97 -12.95
N LYS A 13 9.70 1.32 -11.90
CA LYS A 13 8.30 1.80 -11.98
C LYS A 13 8.23 3.27 -12.40
N GLN A 14 8.85 3.60 -13.53
CA GLN A 14 8.98 4.96 -14.04
C GLN A 14 7.63 5.67 -14.24
N GLY A 15 6.58 4.90 -14.58
CA GLY A 15 5.23 5.43 -14.73
C GLY A 15 4.58 5.85 -13.41
N ASP A 16 4.68 5.01 -12.38
CA ASP A 16 4.02 5.24 -11.09
C ASP A 16 4.66 6.42 -10.35
N GLU A 17 6.00 6.51 -10.35
CA GLU A 17 6.70 7.64 -9.76
C GLU A 17 6.39 8.95 -10.48
N LEU A 18 6.36 8.93 -11.81
CA LEU A 18 6.02 10.11 -12.60
C LEU A 18 4.56 10.51 -12.31
N SER A 19 3.63 9.55 -12.28
CA SER A 19 2.23 9.80 -11.92
C SER A 19 2.12 10.44 -10.54
N TRP A 20 2.77 9.84 -9.54
CA TRP A 20 2.82 10.36 -8.17
C TRP A 20 3.37 11.79 -8.10
N LEU A 21 4.45 12.07 -8.86
CA LEU A 21 5.07 13.39 -8.92
C LEU A 21 4.14 14.42 -9.58
N LEU A 22 3.47 14.04 -10.66
CA LEU A 22 2.53 14.90 -11.38
C LEU A 22 1.29 15.24 -10.55
N GLU A 23 0.78 14.28 -9.77
CA GLU A 23 -0.39 14.48 -8.89
C GLU A 23 -0.11 15.46 -7.75
N ARG A 24 1.13 15.47 -7.24
CA ARG A 24 1.50 16.21 -6.02
C ARG A 24 2.24 17.52 -6.31
N HIS A 25 2.82 17.68 -7.49
CA HIS A 25 3.55 18.90 -7.82
C HIS A 25 2.58 20.00 -8.29
N PRO A 26 2.63 21.21 -7.71
CA PRO A 26 1.72 22.31 -8.06
C PRO A 26 1.87 22.80 -9.52
N HIS A 27 2.98 22.42 -10.16
CA HIS A 27 3.32 22.75 -11.54
C HIS A 27 3.74 21.48 -12.30
N PRO A 28 2.83 20.81 -13.03
CA PRO A 28 3.11 19.56 -13.73
C PRO A 28 4.26 19.66 -14.75
N GLN A 29 4.43 20.81 -15.40
CA GLN A 29 5.54 21.04 -16.34
C GLN A 29 6.90 20.97 -15.64
N THR A 30 7.01 21.54 -14.45
CA THR A 30 8.23 21.46 -13.63
C THR A 30 8.49 20.02 -13.17
N ALA A 31 7.45 19.27 -12.83
CA ALA A 31 7.58 17.85 -12.50
C ALA A 31 8.11 17.02 -13.69
N LEU A 32 7.60 17.26 -14.91
CA LEU A 32 8.10 16.62 -16.13
C LEU A 32 9.58 16.93 -16.38
N LEU A 33 9.99 18.18 -16.21
CA LEU A 33 11.40 18.59 -16.40
C LEU A 33 12.32 17.93 -15.36
N LYS A 34 11.94 17.96 -14.07
CA LYS A 34 12.69 17.28 -13.00
C LYS A 34 12.80 15.78 -13.26
N TRP A 35 11.74 15.17 -13.78
CA TRP A 35 11.75 13.76 -14.14
C TRP A 35 12.70 13.46 -15.29
N ALA A 36 12.69 14.30 -16.34
CA ALA A 36 13.64 14.19 -17.44
C ALA A 36 15.10 14.32 -16.96
N GLU A 37 15.39 15.30 -16.10
CA GLU A 37 16.71 15.49 -15.48
C GLU A 37 17.14 14.26 -14.64
N LYS A 38 16.22 13.66 -13.87
CA LYS A 38 16.46 12.39 -13.14
C LYS A 38 16.84 11.28 -14.10
N MET A 39 16.14 11.15 -15.23
CA MET A 39 16.44 10.14 -16.26
C MET A 39 17.79 10.36 -16.94
N GLU A 40 18.16 11.60 -17.25
CA GLU A 40 19.47 11.93 -17.80
C GLU A 40 20.60 11.59 -16.84
N THR A 41 20.41 11.88 -15.55
CA THR A 41 21.37 11.55 -14.49
C THR A 41 21.52 10.03 -14.35
N ASN A 42 20.41 9.28 -14.34
CA ASN A 42 20.44 7.81 -14.31
C ASN A 42 21.19 7.25 -15.52
N ALA A 43 20.92 7.77 -16.72
CA ALA A 43 21.63 7.37 -17.94
C ALA A 43 23.13 7.68 -17.87
N ALA A 44 23.53 8.83 -17.29
CA ALA A 44 24.93 9.16 -17.08
C ALA A 44 25.60 8.20 -16.09
N ASN A 45 24.94 7.88 -14.98
CA ASN A 45 25.41 6.94 -13.97
C ASN A 45 25.60 5.54 -14.54
N LEU A 46 24.66 5.03 -15.34
CA LEU A 46 24.79 3.76 -16.05
C LEU A 46 26.02 3.70 -16.96
N ARG A 47 26.32 4.78 -17.70
CA ARG A 47 27.53 4.85 -18.54
C ARG A 47 28.82 4.85 -17.72
N ARG A 48 28.82 5.53 -16.56
CA ARG A 48 29.96 5.51 -15.63
C ARG A 48 30.17 4.12 -15.05
N LEU A 49 29.10 3.45 -14.62
CA LEU A 49 29.14 2.07 -14.14
C LEU A 49 29.72 1.13 -15.21
N ALA A 50 29.24 1.21 -16.45
CA ALA A 50 29.77 0.43 -17.58
C ALA A 50 31.28 0.67 -17.81
N THR A 51 31.76 1.88 -17.55
CA THR A 51 33.20 2.22 -17.63
C THR A 51 33.98 1.60 -16.47
N LEU A 52 33.45 1.67 -15.24
CA LEU A 52 34.07 1.11 -14.04
C LEU A 52 34.25 -0.41 -14.12
N PHE A 53 33.29 -1.09 -14.74
CA PHE A 53 33.26 -2.54 -14.93
C PHE A 53 33.82 -3.01 -16.28
N LYS A 54 34.48 -2.13 -17.03
CA LYS A 54 35.12 -2.54 -18.28
C LYS A 54 36.15 -3.64 -18.00
N GLU A 55 35.93 -4.81 -18.59
CA GLU A 55 36.75 -6.02 -18.42
C GLU A 55 36.80 -6.57 -16.98
N LYS A 56 35.84 -6.18 -16.14
CA LYS A 56 35.66 -6.70 -14.78
C LYS A 56 34.38 -7.51 -14.69
N GLU A 57 34.31 -8.36 -13.69
CA GLU A 57 33.12 -9.16 -13.39
C GLU A 57 32.03 -8.27 -12.78
N LEU A 58 30.84 -8.33 -13.38
CA LEU A 58 29.62 -7.68 -12.89
C LEU A 58 28.48 -8.67 -13.05
N HIS A 59 27.87 -9.01 -11.93
CA HIS A 59 26.63 -9.77 -11.83
C HIS A 59 25.50 -8.81 -11.49
N ILE A 60 24.34 -9.08 -12.07
CA ILE A 60 23.14 -8.28 -11.89
C ILE A 60 22.03 -9.22 -11.46
N ASP A 61 21.45 -8.94 -10.31
CA ASP A 61 20.18 -9.52 -9.87
C ASP A 61 19.15 -8.38 -9.78
N ALA A 62 17.94 -8.60 -10.29
CA ALA A 62 16.95 -7.55 -10.40
C ALA A 62 15.56 -8.09 -10.08
N ASP A 63 14.87 -7.38 -9.20
CA ASP A 63 13.48 -7.65 -8.83
C ASP A 63 12.56 -6.49 -9.27
N THR A 64 11.34 -6.46 -8.75
CA THR A 64 10.38 -5.38 -9.06
C THR A 64 10.70 -4.03 -8.41
N HIS A 65 11.66 -3.95 -7.48
CA HIS A 65 11.92 -2.80 -6.63
C HIS A 65 13.36 -2.27 -6.70
N TYR A 66 14.36 -3.13 -6.92
CA TYR A 66 15.78 -2.77 -6.94
C TYR A 66 16.59 -3.62 -7.94
N ILE A 67 17.82 -3.17 -8.20
CA ILE A 67 18.81 -3.88 -9.00
C ILE A 67 20.04 -4.06 -8.10
N GLU A 68 20.28 -5.28 -7.66
CA GLU A 68 21.45 -5.68 -6.90
C GLU A 68 22.64 -5.96 -7.84
N LEU A 69 23.81 -5.49 -7.44
CA LEU A 69 25.07 -5.64 -8.16
C LEU A 69 26.07 -6.43 -7.31
N SER A 70 26.71 -7.43 -7.91
CA SER A 70 27.83 -8.15 -7.28
C SER A 70 28.96 -8.38 -8.29
N GLY A 71 30.14 -8.83 -7.85
CA GLY A 71 31.33 -9.00 -8.70
C GLY A 71 32.56 -8.32 -8.14
N ASP A 72 33.26 -7.52 -8.96
CA ASP A 72 34.48 -6.81 -8.55
C ASP A 72 34.23 -5.79 -7.42
N GLU A 73 34.57 -6.16 -6.18
CA GLU A 73 34.28 -5.37 -4.97
C GLU A 73 34.94 -3.98 -5.01
N LYS A 74 36.13 -3.83 -5.59
CA LYS A 74 36.80 -2.53 -5.70
C LYS A 74 36.05 -1.59 -6.64
N ALA A 75 35.53 -2.11 -7.74
CA ALA A 75 34.71 -1.35 -8.67
C ALA A 75 33.37 -0.94 -8.03
N LEU A 76 32.76 -1.83 -7.23
CA LEU A 76 31.54 -1.54 -6.47
C LEU A 76 31.77 -0.45 -5.41
N GLU A 77 32.82 -0.57 -4.59
CA GLU A 77 33.18 0.44 -3.59
C GLU A 77 33.50 1.79 -4.23
N GLN A 78 34.17 1.80 -5.38
CA GLN A 78 34.39 3.02 -6.15
C GLN A 78 33.07 3.63 -6.65
N ALA A 79 32.14 2.81 -7.17
CA ALA A 79 30.84 3.28 -7.61
C ALA A 79 30.01 3.90 -6.46
N VAL A 80 30.10 3.34 -5.25
CA VAL A 80 29.50 3.91 -4.03
C VAL A 80 30.14 5.25 -3.67
N ALA A 81 31.47 5.32 -3.66
CA ALA A 81 32.20 6.55 -3.37
C ALA A 81 31.88 7.67 -4.37
N GLU A 82 31.61 7.29 -5.62
CA GLU A 82 31.19 8.17 -6.70
C GLU A 82 29.68 8.50 -6.71
N GLN A 83 28.92 8.00 -5.73
CA GLN A 83 27.46 8.14 -5.58
C GLN A 83 26.67 7.69 -6.81
N ILE A 84 27.16 6.64 -7.48
CA ILE A 84 26.49 6.03 -8.63
C ILE A 84 25.47 4.99 -8.17
N ILE A 85 25.81 4.26 -7.10
CA ILE A 85 25.02 3.19 -6.48
C ILE A 85 25.03 3.35 -4.96
N ASN A 86 24.12 2.66 -4.29
CA ASN A 86 24.03 2.63 -2.83
C ASN A 86 24.70 1.37 -2.27
N LEU A 87 25.15 1.46 -1.01
CA LEU A 87 25.60 0.33 -0.21
C LEU A 87 24.69 0.20 1.01
N TYR A 88 24.12 -0.98 1.19
CA TYR A 88 23.38 -1.37 2.38
C TYR A 88 24.19 -2.42 3.14
N GLU A 89 24.29 -2.26 4.46
CA GLU A 89 24.92 -3.24 5.35
C GLU A 89 23.86 -3.81 6.28
N THR A 90 23.61 -5.11 6.19
CA THR A 90 22.69 -5.83 7.08
C THR A 90 23.46 -6.77 7.99
N GLU A 91 23.04 -6.85 9.26
CA GLU A 91 23.60 -7.83 10.19
C GLU A 91 22.93 -9.18 9.94
N TYR A 92 23.73 -10.16 9.53
CA TYR A 92 23.30 -11.56 9.43
C TYR A 92 23.08 -12.10 10.84
N TYR A 93 21.82 -12.32 11.19
CA TYR A 93 21.42 -13.17 12.31
C TYR A 93 21.38 -14.61 11.82
N ASP A 94 22.05 -15.50 12.56
CA ASP A 94 22.18 -16.93 12.24
C ASP A 94 20.80 -17.60 12.42
N GLU A 95 20.00 -17.67 11.35
CA GLU A 95 18.66 -18.25 11.35
C GLU A 95 18.69 -19.73 10.93
N ASP A 96 19.27 -20.58 11.78
CA ASP A 96 19.08 -22.05 11.75
C ASP A 96 17.69 -22.46 12.30
N PHE A 97 16.66 -21.64 12.11
CA PHE A 97 15.32 -21.92 12.65
C PHE A 97 14.22 -21.22 11.86
N TYR A 98 13.97 -21.60 10.60
CA TYR A 98 12.63 -21.70 10.00
C TYR A 98 12.74 -22.41 8.64
N ASP A 99 12.55 -23.73 8.65
CA ASP A 99 12.21 -24.49 7.45
C ASP A 99 10.82 -24.04 6.94
N GLU A 100 10.73 -23.78 5.63
CA GLU A 100 9.51 -23.78 4.82
C GLU A 100 8.38 -22.81 5.21
N PHE A 101 8.61 -21.51 5.09
CA PHE A 101 7.56 -20.56 4.68
C PHE A 101 8.23 -19.40 3.95
N GLU A 102 7.81 -19.07 2.72
CA GLU A 102 8.25 -17.85 2.02
C GLU A 102 7.88 -16.63 2.88
N PHE A 103 8.84 -16.17 3.70
CA PHE A 103 8.67 -15.04 4.58
C PHE A 103 8.86 -13.77 3.75
N ASP A 104 7.75 -13.19 3.30
CA ASP A 104 7.74 -11.87 2.67
C ASP A 104 8.17 -10.83 3.73
N SER A 105 9.46 -10.49 3.73
CA SER A 105 10.07 -9.50 4.62
C SER A 105 9.34 -8.15 4.56
N SER A 106 8.72 -7.82 3.42
CA SER A 106 7.93 -6.61 3.25
C SER A 106 6.63 -6.63 4.07
N LEU A 107 6.02 -7.80 4.24
CA LEU A 107 4.81 -7.96 5.04
C LEU A 107 5.12 -7.79 6.53
N SER A 108 6.25 -8.34 7.00
CA SER A 108 6.72 -8.19 8.39
C SER A 108 6.97 -6.74 8.77
N GLU A 109 7.62 -5.97 7.88
CA GLU A 109 7.83 -4.53 8.07
C GLU A 109 6.51 -3.75 8.09
N LYS A 110 5.59 -4.05 7.15
CA LYS A 110 4.25 -3.42 7.13
C LYS A 110 3.47 -3.70 8.42
N VAL A 111 3.54 -4.92 8.96
CA VAL A 111 2.89 -5.28 10.24
C VAL A 111 3.50 -4.51 11.40
N SER A 112 4.83 -4.38 11.43
CA SER A 112 5.54 -3.63 12.47
C SER A 112 5.12 -2.16 12.44
N PHE A 113 5.07 -1.55 11.26
CA PHE A 113 4.58 -0.17 11.08
C PHE A 113 3.11 -0.02 11.46
N ALA A 114 2.24 -0.97 11.09
CA ALA A 114 0.83 -0.94 11.43
C ALA A 114 0.58 -1.02 12.94
N ARG A 115 1.43 -1.75 13.69
CA ARG A 115 1.38 -1.83 15.16
C ARG A 115 1.73 -0.53 15.88
N GLU A 116 2.60 0.28 15.29
CA GLU A 116 2.95 1.61 15.81
C GLU A 116 1.83 2.64 15.57
N ARG A 117 0.89 2.33 14.67
CA ARG A 117 -0.21 3.21 14.29
C ARG A 117 -1.46 2.89 15.10
N GLU A 118 -1.85 3.83 15.95
CA GLU A 118 -3.11 3.77 16.67
C GLU A 118 -4.22 4.47 15.88
N HIS A 119 -5.41 3.86 15.89
CA HIS A 119 -6.64 4.53 15.49
C HIS A 119 -7.53 4.78 16.71
N THR A 120 -8.54 5.62 16.54
CA THR A 120 -9.55 5.84 17.56
C THR A 120 -10.93 5.48 17.02
N CYS A 121 -11.73 4.84 17.87
CA CYS A 121 -13.13 4.59 17.57
C CYS A 121 -13.82 5.92 17.31
N PHE A 122 -14.39 6.09 16.13
CA PHE A 122 -15.02 7.33 15.70
C PHE A 122 -16.19 7.77 16.60
N SER A 123 -16.80 6.82 17.32
CA SER A 123 -17.95 7.10 18.19
C SER A 123 -17.59 7.34 19.66
N CYS A 124 -16.67 6.56 20.25
CA CYS A 124 -16.37 6.62 21.68
C CYS A 124 -14.94 7.04 22.00
N ASN A 125 -14.11 7.33 20.98
CA ASN A 125 -12.70 7.67 21.09
C ASN A 125 -11.82 6.63 21.80
N LYS A 126 -12.33 5.41 22.01
CA LYS A 126 -11.51 4.29 22.47
C LYS A 126 -10.36 4.07 21.48
N THR A 127 -9.12 3.99 21.97
CA THR A 127 -7.96 3.62 21.16
C THR A 127 -8.12 2.19 20.64
N LEU A 128 -7.74 2.00 19.38
CA LEU A 128 -7.83 0.74 18.65
C LEU A 128 -6.43 0.40 18.15
N THR A 129 -6.00 -0.83 18.40
CA THR A 129 -4.69 -1.30 17.96
C THR A 129 -4.80 -2.19 16.74
N PHE A 130 -3.73 -2.26 15.95
CA PHE A 130 -3.69 -3.14 14.78
C PHE A 130 -3.81 -4.61 15.18
N ASP A 131 -3.23 -5.03 16.30
CA ASP A 131 -3.31 -6.43 16.74
C ASP A 131 -4.75 -6.84 17.08
N GLU A 132 -5.52 -5.97 17.73
CA GLU A 132 -6.97 -6.18 17.96
C GLU A 132 -7.71 -6.24 16.63
N TYR A 133 -7.47 -5.29 15.73
CA TYR A 133 -8.08 -5.27 14.40
C TYR A 133 -7.77 -6.52 13.56
N ASN A 134 -6.50 -6.92 13.54
CA ASN A 134 -6.00 -8.04 12.77
C ASN A 134 -6.59 -9.35 13.30
N SER A 135 -6.45 -9.62 14.60
CA SER A 135 -6.97 -10.86 15.22
C SER A 135 -8.47 -11.07 14.99
N ILE A 136 -9.25 -9.98 14.98
CA ILE A 136 -10.68 -10.04 14.73
C ILE A 136 -11.01 -10.37 13.27
N ASN A 137 -10.30 -9.79 12.31
CA ASN A 137 -10.73 -9.80 10.91
C ASN A 137 -10.00 -10.85 10.03
N LEU A 138 -8.98 -11.54 10.55
CA LEU A 138 -8.18 -12.54 9.82
C LEU A 138 -8.97 -13.74 9.28
N HIS A 139 -10.18 -14.00 9.78
CA HIS A 139 -11.04 -15.07 9.29
C HIS A 139 -11.80 -14.69 8.01
N GLU A 140 -11.92 -13.40 7.70
CA GLU A 140 -12.63 -12.90 6.51
C GLU A 140 -11.69 -12.26 5.48
N PHE A 141 -10.53 -11.74 5.90
CA PHE A 141 -9.60 -11.00 5.05
C PHE A 141 -8.17 -11.54 5.19
N SER A 142 -7.40 -11.43 4.11
CA SER A 142 -5.95 -11.69 4.17
C SER A 142 -5.24 -10.60 4.98
N GLN A 143 -4.06 -10.92 5.52
CA GLN A 143 -3.26 -9.98 6.29
C GLN A 143 -2.88 -8.73 5.48
N GLU A 144 -2.61 -8.87 4.18
CA GLU A 144 -2.30 -7.75 3.29
C GLU A 144 -3.52 -6.83 3.10
N GLN A 145 -4.71 -7.39 2.89
CA GLN A 145 -5.95 -6.62 2.81
C GLN A 145 -6.21 -5.84 4.11
N LEU A 146 -5.93 -6.45 5.26
CA LEU A 146 -6.07 -5.81 6.57
C LEU A 146 -5.08 -4.65 6.74
N LEU A 147 -3.82 -4.81 6.30
CA LEU A 147 -2.83 -3.74 6.33
C LEU A 147 -3.23 -2.54 5.46
N ASP A 148 -3.74 -2.80 4.26
CA ASP A 148 -4.21 -1.75 3.35
C ASP A 148 -5.39 -0.97 3.93
N LEU A 149 -6.33 -1.69 4.54
CA LEU A 149 -7.49 -1.08 5.19
C LEU A 149 -7.09 -0.29 6.45
N TRP A 150 -6.21 -0.84 7.29
CA TRP A 150 -5.70 -0.16 8.49
C TRP A 150 -4.91 1.11 8.16
N SER A 151 -4.19 1.11 7.04
CA SER A 151 -3.36 2.24 6.60
C SER A 151 -4.15 3.36 5.92
N ASN A 152 -5.45 3.16 5.65
CA ASN A 152 -6.27 4.07 4.88
C ASN A 152 -6.83 5.24 5.71
N ASP A 153 -6.38 6.45 5.41
CA ASP A 153 -6.77 7.70 6.10
C ASP A 153 -8.25 8.07 5.96
N PHE A 154 -8.96 7.49 4.99
CA PHE A 154 -10.37 7.81 4.73
C PHE A 154 -11.35 6.85 5.41
N ILE A 155 -10.85 5.78 6.02
CA ILE A 155 -11.66 4.79 6.71
C ILE A 155 -11.90 5.22 8.15
N ARG A 156 -13.14 5.05 8.61
CA ARG A 156 -13.50 5.30 10.01
C ARG A 156 -13.59 3.97 10.75
N PHE A 157 -12.80 3.85 11.81
CA PHE A 157 -12.82 2.67 12.66
C PHE A 157 -13.84 2.84 13.78
N TYR A 158 -14.54 1.77 14.11
CA TYR A 158 -15.49 1.70 15.22
C TYR A 158 -15.17 0.48 16.07
N CYS A 159 -15.19 0.61 17.40
CA CYS A 159 -15.15 -0.55 18.26
C CYS A 159 -16.45 -1.36 18.16
N CYS A 160 -16.39 -2.64 18.57
CA CYS A 160 -17.49 -3.61 18.52
C CYS A 160 -18.78 -3.06 19.11
N GLU A 161 -18.70 -2.48 20.31
CA GLU A 161 -19.87 -1.94 20.99
C GLU A 161 -20.54 -0.78 20.22
N CYS A 162 -19.72 0.08 19.60
CA CYS A 162 -20.22 1.22 18.84
C CYS A 162 -20.76 0.78 17.48
N LEU A 163 -20.16 -0.24 16.88
CA LEU A 163 -20.64 -0.84 15.63
C LEU A 163 -21.97 -1.58 15.83
N ALA A 164 -22.13 -2.33 16.90
CA ALA A 164 -23.38 -3.03 17.21
C ALA A 164 -24.56 -2.05 17.41
N LYS A 165 -24.26 -0.81 17.82
CA LYS A 165 -25.24 0.28 18.03
C LYS A 165 -25.40 1.17 16.79
N LEU A 166 -24.57 0.98 15.77
CA LEU A 166 -24.58 1.80 14.56
C LEU A 166 -25.86 1.49 13.77
N LYS A 167 -26.68 2.53 13.65
CA LYS A 167 -27.91 2.52 12.86
C LYS A 167 -27.68 3.30 11.58
N CYS A 168 -28.43 2.95 10.54
CA CYS A 168 -28.50 3.75 9.34
C CYS A 168 -28.92 5.19 9.70
N PRO A 169 -28.15 6.22 9.31
CA PRO A 169 -28.49 7.60 9.63
C PRO A 169 -29.74 8.11 8.92
N LEU A 170 -30.25 7.38 7.91
CA LEU A 170 -31.41 7.76 7.12
C LEU A 170 -32.71 7.12 7.60
N CYS A 171 -32.69 5.87 8.05
CA CYS A 171 -33.90 5.14 8.44
C CYS A 171 -33.84 4.47 9.82
N GLU A 172 -32.75 4.67 10.55
CA GLU A 172 -32.43 3.98 11.81
C GLU A 172 -32.37 2.44 11.74
N GLY A 173 -32.46 1.87 10.53
CA GLY A 173 -32.37 0.44 10.29
C GLY A 173 -30.98 -0.11 10.57
N LYS A 174 -30.90 -1.43 10.78
CA LYS A 174 -29.63 -2.15 10.95
C LYS A 174 -28.79 -2.04 9.66
N LEU A 175 -27.48 -1.89 9.81
CA LEU A 175 -26.54 -2.00 8.71
C LEU A 175 -26.12 -3.47 8.53
N GLU A 176 -26.08 -3.93 7.29
CA GLU A 176 -25.69 -5.28 6.89
C GLU A 176 -24.34 -5.26 6.17
N PRO A 177 -23.50 -6.31 6.33
CA PRO A 177 -22.25 -6.40 5.60
C PRO A 177 -22.51 -6.71 4.10
N LEU A 178 -21.87 -5.94 3.22
CA LEU A 178 -21.78 -6.21 1.78
C LEU A 178 -20.47 -6.96 1.56
N GLN A 179 -20.57 -8.26 1.25
CA GLN A 179 -19.43 -9.00 0.71
C GLN A 179 -19.36 -8.73 -0.80
N LYS A 180 -18.19 -8.29 -1.28
CA LYS A 180 -17.85 -8.27 -2.70
C LYS A 180 -16.73 -9.27 -2.98
N GLU A 181 -16.68 -9.74 -4.21
CA GLU A 181 -15.63 -10.62 -4.74
C GLU A 181 -14.22 -9.98 -4.73
N ASP A 182 -14.11 -8.66 -4.53
CA ASP A 182 -12.85 -7.91 -4.46
C ASP A 182 -12.23 -7.83 -3.04
N GLY A 183 -12.86 -8.46 -2.03
CA GLY A 183 -12.30 -8.54 -0.68
C GLY A 183 -12.41 -7.24 0.13
N HIS A 184 -13.25 -6.29 -0.28
CA HIS A 184 -13.55 -5.11 0.53
C HIS A 184 -14.83 -5.31 1.36
N GLY A 185 -14.72 -5.16 2.69
CA GLY A 185 -15.86 -5.15 3.60
C GLY A 185 -16.55 -3.79 3.65
N TYR A 186 -17.80 -3.72 3.18
CA TYR A 186 -18.64 -2.53 3.32
C TYR A 186 -19.84 -2.84 4.22
N TYR A 187 -20.38 -1.86 4.93
CA TYR A 187 -21.69 -1.98 5.59
C TYR A 187 -22.71 -1.09 4.87
N TYR A 188 -23.91 -1.61 4.67
CA TYR A 188 -24.97 -0.95 3.91
C TYR A 188 -26.33 -1.09 4.59
N CYS A 189 -27.24 -0.15 4.38
CA CYS A 189 -28.61 -0.30 4.85
C CYS A 189 -29.48 -0.90 3.75
N ALA A 190 -29.88 -2.17 3.89
CA ALA A 190 -30.72 -2.87 2.92
C ALA A 190 -32.03 -2.11 2.63
N ARG A 191 -32.65 -1.52 3.66
CA ARG A 191 -33.88 -0.73 3.52
C ARG A 191 -33.68 0.52 2.65
N CYS A 192 -32.68 1.35 2.96
CA CYS A 192 -32.44 2.56 2.18
C CYS A 192 -31.91 2.26 0.78
N ILE A 193 -31.18 1.16 0.59
CA ILE A 193 -30.76 0.73 -0.75
C ILE A 193 -31.96 0.27 -1.56
N ASN A 194 -32.88 -0.49 -0.98
CA ASN A 194 -34.10 -0.90 -1.69
C ASN A 194 -34.97 0.32 -2.03
N ASP A 195 -35.12 1.29 -1.11
CA ASP A 195 -35.86 2.53 -1.38
C ASP A 195 -35.21 3.33 -2.53
N ILE A 196 -33.88 3.41 -2.58
CA ILE A 196 -33.12 4.06 -3.67
C ILE A 196 -33.23 3.27 -4.98
N VAL A 197 -33.14 1.94 -4.94
CA VAL A 197 -33.26 1.07 -6.11
C VAL A 197 -34.69 1.15 -6.68
N ASP A 198 -35.71 1.15 -5.84
CA ASP A 198 -37.11 1.30 -6.25
C ASP A 198 -37.38 2.67 -6.86
N GLU A 199 -36.86 3.75 -6.27
CA GLU A 199 -36.94 5.12 -6.80
C GLU A 199 -36.25 5.26 -8.17
N ILE A 200 -35.19 4.49 -8.40
CA ILE A 200 -34.40 4.48 -9.64
C ILE A 200 -35.02 3.56 -10.70
N CYS A 201 -35.53 2.38 -10.33
CA CYS A 201 -36.26 1.49 -11.23
C CYS A 201 -37.58 2.12 -11.71
N HIS A 202 -38.17 3.03 -10.93
CA HIS A 202 -39.32 3.84 -11.35
C HIS A 202 -38.93 5.06 -12.22
N ASN A 203 -37.70 5.57 -12.12
CA ASN A 203 -37.15 6.64 -12.96
C ASN A 203 -36.18 6.06 -14.01
N SER A 204 -36.74 5.44 -15.04
CA SER A 204 -36.09 4.65 -16.09
C SER A 204 -35.02 5.34 -16.98
N GLU A 205 -34.40 6.43 -16.54
CA GLU A 205 -33.38 7.16 -17.32
C GLU A 205 -31.94 6.99 -16.80
N ILE A 206 -31.71 6.37 -15.64
CA ILE A 206 -30.35 6.17 -15.13
C ILE A 206 -29.76 4.88 -15.72
N GLN A 207 -29.14 4.99 -16.89
CA GLN A 207 -28.44 3.89 -17.56
C GLN A 207 -26.99 3.67 -17.10
N ASP A 208 -26.44 4.56 -16.26
CA ASP A 208 -25.01 4.54 -15.91
C ASP A 208 -24.77 4.02 -14.48
N THR A 209 -24.40 2.75 -14.41
CA THR A 209 -24.06 2.01 -13.18
C THR A 209 -22.98 2.72 -12.35
N ASN A 210 -22.11 3.52 -12.96
CA ASN A 210 -21.07 4.27 -12.24
C ASN A 210 -21.61 5.44 -11.44
N ILE A 211 -22.69 6.09 -11.89
CA ILE A 211 -23.36 7.16 -11.14
C ILE A 211 -24.08 6.57 -9.92
N LEU A 212 -24.66 5.38 -10.07
CA LEU A 212 -25.29 4.60 -9.01
C LEU A 212 -24.28 4.25 -7.91
N VAL A 213 -23.14 3.66 -8.30
CA VAL A 213 -22.05 3.31 -7.39
C VAL A 213 -21.48 4.56 -6.70
N ARG A 214 -21.31 5.68 -7.40
CA ARG A 214 -20.84 6.94 -6.80
C ARG A 214 -21.84 7.56 -5.81
N LYS A 215 -23.15 7.45 -6.04
CA LYS A 215 -24.17 7.90 -5.08
C LYS A 215 -24.21 7.00 -3.84
N ILE A 216 -24.11 5.69 -4.02
CA ILE A 216 -24.04 4.71 -2.92
C ILE A 216 -22.76 4.90 -2.10
N LEU A 217 -21.61 5.13 -2.75
CA LEU A 217 -20.33 5.40 -2.08
C LEU A 217 -20.27 6.79 -1.43
N ARG A 218 -20.97 7.81 -1.95
CA ARG A 218 -21.10 9.13 -1.29
C ARG A 218 -21.92 9.07 0.00
N LEU A 219 -22.84 8.11 0.11
CA LEU A 219 -23.69 7.92 1.28
C LEU A 219 -23.08 6.94 2.31
N ASN A 220 -22.30 5.96 1.85
CA ASN A 220 -21.63 4.99 2.70
C ASN A 220 -20.16 5.36 2.94
N LYS A 221 -19.91 6.05 4.05
CA LYS A 221 -18.59 6.06 4.67
C LYS A 221 -18.22 4.62 5.00
N VAL A 222 -17.05 4.17 4.58
CA VAL A 222 -16.53 2.81 4.85
C VAL A 222 -16.46 2.59 6.36
N ILE A 223 -17.06 1.49 6.84
CA ILE A 223 -17.10 1.06 8.23
C ILE A 223 -16.48 -0.34 8.25
N ILE A 224 -15.50 -0.59 9.11
CA ILE A 224 -14.90 -1.92 9.27
C ILE A 224 -15.07 -2.37 10.73
N ASN A 225 -15.34 -3.66 10.88
CA ASN A 225 -15.66 -4.32 12.14
C ASN A 225 -14.44 -4.53 13.03
N LEU A 226 -14.68 -4.43 14.34
CA LEU A 226 -13.83 -4.88 15.43
C LEU A 226 -14.82 -5.69 16.30
N ASN A 227 -14.63 -6.99 16.60
CA ASN A 227 -15.70 -7.95 16.97
C ASN A 227 -15.84 -8.28 18.46
N ASP A 228 -17.04 -8.78 18.77
CA ASP A 228 -17.55 -9.51 19.96
C ASP A 228 -17.24 -8.95 21.37
#